data_AF-A0A0J7K9V6-F1
#
_entry.id   AF-A0A0J7K9V6-F1
#
_cell.length_a   1.000
_cell.length_b   1.000
_cell.length_c   1.000
_cell.angle_alpha   90.00
_cell.angle_beta   90.00
_cell.angle_gamma   90.00
#
_symmetry.space_group_name_H-M   'P 1'
#
loop_
_entity.id
_entity.type
_entity.pdbx_description
1 polymer ?
#
loop_
_entity_poly.entity_id
_entity_poly.type
_entity_poly.pdbx_seq_one_letter_code
_entity_poly.pdbx_strand_id
1 'polypeptide(L)'
;MARIHRAPNDITLLAATSRLVKVARKWFDLSSGSVIESWAGFREASLKRFTKKLLYHVAMEKVKAQKWNFGKESFLEYAMDKLALMHNHNLPADSTVYLLLVELAAGR
;
A
#
# COMPACT_ATOMS: atom_id res chain seq x y z
N MET A 1 -4.55 -16.11 -8.29
CA MET A 1 -4.90 -17.54 -8.26
C MET A 1 -6.28 -17.82 -7.65
N ALA A 2 -6.71 -17.19 -6.55
CA ALA A 2 -8.01 -17.51 -5.89
C ALA A 2 -9.30 -16.96 -6.55
N ARG A 3 -9.23 -16.26 -7.69
CA ARG A 3 -10.45 -15.80 -8.42
C ARG A 3 -10.97 -16.81 -9.44
N ILE A 4 -10.18 -17.83 -9.79
CA ILE A 4 -10.47 -18.73 -10.92
C ILE A 4 -11.30 -19.94 -10.48
N HIS A 5 -11.31 -20.26 -9.18
CA HIS A 5 -12.21 -21.25 -8.60
C HIS A 5 -12.93 -20.58 -7.44
N ARG A 6 -14.27 -20.53 -7.47
CA ARG A 6 -15.13 -20.09 -6.34
C ARG A 6 -14.95 -21.07 -5.16
N ALA A 7 -13.75 -21.09 -4.57
CA ALA A 7 -13.45 -21.91 -3.43
C ALA A 7 -14.32 -21.42 -2.25
N PRO A 8 -14.97 -22.33 -1.52
CA PRO A 8 -15.64 -21.99 -0.27
C PRO A 8 -14.74 -21.16 0.65
N ASN A 9 -15.33 -20.24 1.40
CA ASN A 9 -14.60 -19.32 2.26
C ASN A 9 -13.71 -20.07 3.27
N ASP A 10 -14.16 -21.23 3.75
CA ASP A 10 -13.43 -22.06 4.72
C ASP A 10 -12.16 -22.67 4.11
N ILE A 11 -12.24 -23.12 2.86
CA ILE A 11 -11.07 -23.63 2.11
C ILE A 11 -10.08 -22.50 1.85
N THR A 12 -10.59 -21.30 1.55
CA THR A 12 -9.75 -20.11 1.34
C THR A 12 -9.06 -19.68 2.63
N LEU A 13 -9.76 -19.71 3.76
CA LEU A 13 -9.21 -19.42 5.08
C LEU A 13 -8.13 -20.43 5.47
N LEU A 14 -8.39 -21.73 5.30
CA LEU A 14 -7.42 -22.78 5.56
C LEU A 14 -6.16 -22.63 4.70
N ALA A 15 -6.34 -22.40 3.40
CA ALA A 15 -5.23 -22.20 2.47
C ALA A 15 -4.42 -20.91 2.78
N ALA A 16 -5.07 -19.85 3.24
CA ALA A 16 -4.39 -18.61 3.60
C ALA A 16 -3.62 -18.73 4.92
N THR A 17 -4.24 -19.34 5.92
CA THR A 17 -3.64 -19.51 7.25
C THR A 17 -2.49 -20.50 7.22
N SER A 18 -2.55 -21.57 6.41
CA SER A 18 -1.45 -22.53 6.24
C SER A 18 -0.17 -21.90 5.68
N ARG A 19 -0.27 -20.75 4.99
CA ARG A 19 0.88 -19.99 4.46
C ARG A 19 1.50 -19.02 5.46
N LEU A 20 0.90 -18.84 6.64
CA LEU A 20 1.46 -17.96 7.66
C LEU A 20 2.71 -18.60 8.28
N VAL A 21 3.77 -17.81 8.38
CA VAL A 21 5.05 -18.24 8.94
C VAL A 21 5.54 -17.27 10.02
N LYS A 22 6.40 -17.76 10.93
CA LYS A 22 7.09 -16.96 11.94
C LYS A 22 6.11 -16.11 12.78
N VAL A 23 6.33 -14.80 12.81
CA VAL A 23 5.54 -13.82 13.58
C VAL A 23 4.08 -13.79 13.16
N ALA A 24 3.79 -14.01 11.87
CA ALA A 24 2.42 -14.00 11.37
C ALA A 24 1.64 -15.24 11.84
N ARG A 25 2.29 -16.41 11.88
CA ARG A 25 1.71 -17.65 12.46
C ARG A 25 1.44 -17.46 13.94
N LYS A 26 2.43 -17.01 14.72
CA LYS A 26 2.29 -16.75 16.16
C LYS A 26 1.16 -15.75 16.47
N TRP A 27 1.00 -14.72 15.65
CA TRP A 27 -0.11 -13.77 15.79
C TRP A 27 -1.47 -14.44 15.56
N PHE A 28 -1.59 -15.26 14.50
CA PHE A 28 -2.84 -15.96 14.20
C PHE A 28 -3.21 -16.96 15.30
N ASP A 29 -2.23 -17.69 15.84
CA ASP A 29 -2.44 -18.65 16.93
C ASP A 29 -2.90 -17.99 18.24
N LEU A 30 -2.59 -16.70 18.44
CA LEU A 30 -3.06 -15.88 19.57
C LEU A 30 -4.37 -15.13 19.29
N SER A 31 -4.88 -15.20 18.05
CA SER A 31 -6.10 -14.50 17.64
C SER A 31 -7.34 -15.36 17.94
N SER A 32 -8.48 -14.71 18.15
CA SER A 32 -9.74 -15.38 18.46
C SER A 32 -10.92 -14.70 17.75
N GLY A 33 -12.08 -15.35 17.75
CA GLY A 33 -13.32 -14.86 17.14
C GLY A 33 -13.29 -14.85 15.62
N SER A 34 -13.83 -13.78 15.02
CA SER A 34 -14.05 -13.70 13.56
C SER A 34 -12.79 -13.86 12.70
N VAL A 35 -11.59 -13.65 13.28
CA VAL A 35 -10.27 -13.84 12.64
C VAL A 35 -9.99 -15.30 12.30
N ILE A 36 -10.46 -16.24 13.13
CA ILE A 36 -10.25 -17.69 12.95
C ILE A 36 -11.48 -18.40 12.38
N GLU A 37 -12.66 -17.76 12.45
CA GLU A 37 -13.95 -18.33 12.05
C GLU A 37 -14.36 -17.98 10.62
N SER A 38 -13.80 -16.93 10.03
CA SER A 38 -14.24 -16.46 8.72
C SER A 38 -13.10 -15.89 7.87
N TRP A 39 -13.18 -16.12 6.55
CA TRP A 39 -12.27 -15.49 5.59
C TRP A 39 -12.33 -13.95 5.65
N ALA A 40 -13.53 -13.39 5.82
CA ALA A 40 -13.72 -11.95 5.89
C ALA A 40 -13.01 -11.34 7.11
N GLY A 41 -13.24 -11.91 8.30
CA GLY A 41 -12.60 -11.47 9.54
C GLY A 41 -11.09 -11.67 9.53
N PHE A 42 -10.60 -12.80 9.01
CA PHE A 42 -9.18 -13.03 8.81
C PHE A 42 -8.53 -11.97 7.91
N ARG A 43 -9.16 -11.67 6.76
CA ARG A 43 -8.66 -10.70 5.78
C ARG A 43 -8.60 -9.30 6.38
N GLU A 44 -9.67 -8.86 7.03
CA GLU A 44 -9.74 -7.53 7.64
C GLU A 44 -8.71 -7.37 8.76
N ALA A 45 -8.63 -8.34 9.69
CA ALA A 45 -7.67 -8.31 10.78
C ALA A 45 -6.22 -8.37 10.29
N SER A 46 -5.95 -9.14 9.24
CA SER A 46 -4.63 -9.21 8.60
C SER A 46 -4.23 -7.87 7.99
N LEU A 47 -5.15 -7.22 7.27
CA LEU A 47 -4.91 -5.87 6.74
C LEU A 47 -4.66 -4.88 7.87
N LYS A 48 -5.48 -4.88 8.92
CA LYS A 48 -5.30 -3.98 10.06
C LYS A 48 -3.97 -4.20 10.79
N ARG A 49 -3.54 -5.45 10.94
CA ARG A 49 -2.34 -5.84 11.70
C ARG A 49 -1.04 -5.64 10.92
N PHE A 50 -1.03 -5.99 9.64
CA PHE A 50 0.19 -6.07 8.83
C PHE A 50 0.30 -5.02 7.74
N THR A 51 -0.78 -4.33 7.38
CA THR A 51 -0.65 -3.12 6.57
C THR A 51 -0.11 -2.03 7.49
N LYS A 52 1.14 -1.61 7.25
CA LYS A 52 1.62 -0.34 7.77
C LYS A 52 0.70 0.73 7.19
N LYS A 53 -0.18 1.32 8.02
CA LYS A 53 -0.76 2.62 7.69
C LYS A 53 0.41 3.59 7.59
N LEU A 54 0.91 3.83 6.38
CA LEU A 54 1.78 4.96 6.15
C LEU A 54 0.89 6.17 6.47
N LEU A 55 1.18 6.82 7.59
CA LEU A 55 0.42 8.01 7.97
C LEU A 55 0.53 8.99 6.81
N TYR A 56 -0.58 9.60 6.44
CA TYR A 56 -0.67 10.52 5.30
C TYR A 56 0.49 11.52 5.28
N HIS A 57 0.87 12.07 6.45
CA HIS A 57 1.99 12.99 6.56
C HIS A 57 3.34 12.34 6.20
N VAL A 58 3.63 11.11 6.62
CA VAL A 58 4.88 10.41 6.26
C VAL A 58 4.93 10.11 4.76
N ALA A 59 3.80 9.74 4.16
CA ALA A 59 3.70 9.54 2.71
C ALA A 59 3.96 10.85 1.95
N MET A 60 3.33 11.94 2.42
CA MET A 60 3.47 13.26 1.84
C MET A 60 4.89 13.80 1.96
N GLU A 61 5.55 13.64 3.11
CA GLU A 61 6.94 14.07 3.29
C GLU A 61 7.91 13.32 2.37
N LYS A 62 7.66 12.02 2.12
CA LYS A 62 8.45 11.27 1.13
C LYS A 62 8.27 11.81 -0.29
N VAL A 63 7.03 12.11 -0.67
CA VAL A 63 6.71 12.69 -1.99
C VAL A 63 7.33 14.08 -2.16
N LYS A 64 7.32 14.91 -1.11
CA LYS A 64 7.96 16.23 -1.12
C LYS A 64 9.49 16.15 -1.16
N ALA A 65 10.08 15.15 -0.50
CA ALA A 65 11.53 14.97 -0.48
C ALA A 65 12.08 14.53 -1.85
N GLN A 66 11.27 13.88 -2.69
CA GLN A 66 11.64 13.58 -4.06
C GLN A 66 11.55 14.85 -4.91
N LYS A 67 12.72 15.42 -5.22
CA LYS A 67 12.87 16.57 -6.11
C LYS A 67 13.27 16.13 -7.51
N TRP A 68 12.95 16.97 -8.50
CA TRP A 68 13.35 16.70 -9.87
C TRP A 68 14.87 16.87 -10.03
N ASN A 69 15.52 15.88 -10.63
CA ASN A 69 16.94 15.97 -10.99
C ASN A 69 17.13 16.21 -12.50
N PHE A 70 17.18 17.49 -12.89
CA PHE A 70 17.32 17.91 -14.29
C PHE A 70 18.50 17.26 -15.04
N GLY A 71 19.62 17.01 -14.35
CA GLY A 71 20.80 16.40 -14.97
C GLY A 71 20.71 14.89 -15.20
N LYS A 72 19.67 14.24 -14.67
CA LYS A 72 19.56 12.77 -14.64
C LYS A 72 18.31 12.24 -15.32
N GLU A 73 17.21 12.99 -15.32
CA GLU A 73 15.91 12.53 -15.84
C GLU A 73 15.13 13.66 -16.51
N SER A 74 14.35 13.33 -17.53
CA SER A 74 13.41 14.29 -18.10
C SER A 74 12.29 14.63 -17.10
N PHE A 75 11.71 15.82 -17.23
CA PHE A 75 10.58 16.21 -16.38
C PHE A 75 9.40 15.23 -16.48
N LEU A 76 9.17 14.66 -17.66
CA LEU A 76 8.06 13.74 -17.89
C LEU A 76 8.25 12.42 -17.13
N GLU A 77 9.47 11.86 -17.14
CA GLU A 77 9.81 10.66 -16.38
C GLU A 77 9.63 10.90 -14.87
N TYR A 78 10.18 12.00 -14.37
CA TYR A 78 10.00 12.43 -12.98
C TYR A 78 8.52 12.60 -12.60
N ALA A 79 7.73 13.27 -13.44
CA ALA A 79 6.33 13.54 -13.17
C ALA A 79 5.50 12.25 -13.11
N MET A 80 5.77 11.31 -14.02
CA MET A 80 5.12 10.00 -14.04
C MET A 80 5.44 9.17 -12.81
N ASP A 81 6.71 9.13 -12.39
CA ASP A 81 7.13 8.42 -11.17
C ASP A 81 6.53 9.04 -9.91
N LYS A 82 6.46 10.38 -9.86
CA LYS A 82 5.84 11.11 -8.75
C LYS A 82 4.34 10.87 -8.67
N LEU A 83 3.64 10.83 -9.82
CA LEU A 83 2.22 10.46 -9.91
C LEU A 83 1.97 9.02 -9.44
N ALA A 84 2.81 8.06 -9.86
CA ALA A 84 2.70 6.67 -9.46
C ALA A 84 2.86 6.51 -7.93
N LEU A 85 3.81 7.22 -7.33
CA LEU A 85 4.00 7.27 -5.87
C LEU A 85 2.79 7.84 -5.14
N MET A 86 2.21 8.94 -5.63
CA MET A 86 1.05 9.57 -5.01
C MET A 86 -0.21 8.70 -5.11
N HIS A 87 -0.43 8.06 -6.27
CA HIS A 87 -1.52 7.12 -6.48
C HIS A 87 -1.43 5.91 -5.54
N ASN A 88 -0.24 5.31 -5.41
CA ASN A 88 -0.03 4.15 -4.53
C ASN A 88 -0.26 4.45 -3.04
N HIS A 89 -0.18 5.72 -2.66
CA HIS A 89 -0.44 6.20 -1.31
C HIS A 89 -1.82 6.84 -1.13
N ASN A 90 -2.69 6.76 -2.14
CA ASN A 90 -4.05 7.32 -2.13
C ASN A 90 -4.07 8.81 -1.73
N LEU A 91 -3.06 9.57 -2.19
CA LEU A 91 -2.94 10.99 -1.93
C LEU A 91 -3.85 11.80 -2.89
N PRO A 92 -4.40 12.94 -2.46
CA PRO A 92 -5.25 13.79 -3.29
C PRO A 92 -4.55 14.28 -4.56
N ALA A 93 -5.21 14.16 -5.71
CA ALA A 93 -4.69 14.58 -7.01
C ALA A 93 -4.40 16.09 -7.07
N ASP A 94 -5.20 16.91 -6.38
CA ASP A 94 -5.05 18.37 -6.34
C ASP A 94 -3.71 18.81 -5.74
N SER A 95 -3.21 18.05 -4.76
CA SER A 95 -1.89 18.30 -4.16
C SER A 95 -0.76 17.97 -5.15
N THR A 96 -0.96 17.03 -6.06
CA THR A 96 0.06 16.59 -7.03
C THR A 96 0.38 17.67 -8.05
N VAL A 97 -0.64 18.31 -8.61
CA VAL A 97 -0.47 19.37 -9.62
C VAL A 97 0.32 20.54 -9.03
N TYR A 98 -0.03 20.97 -7.82
CA TYR A 98 0.71 22.03 -7.13
C TYR A 98 2.18 21.67 -6.92
N LEU A 99 2.47 20.44 -6.45
CA LEU A 99 3.83 19.97 -6.22
C LEU A 99 4.65 19.90 -7.52
N LEU A 100 4.06 19.48 -8.63
CA LEU A 100 4.75 19.43 -9.92
C LEU A 100 5.05 20.83 -10.47
N LEU A 101 4.13 21.79 -10.30
CA LEU A 101 4.31 23.17 -10.72
C LEU A 101 5.43 23.88 -9.94
N VAL A 102 5.53 23.64 -8.63
CA VAL A 102 6.61 24.18 -7.79
C VAL A 102 7.98 23.69 -8.27
N GLU A 103 8.10 22.41 -8.59
CA GLU A 103 9.37 21.81 -9.01
C GLU A 103 9.79 22.25 -10.42
N LEU A 104 8.82 22.43 -11.33
CA LEU A 104 9.07 22.98 -12.67
C LEU A 104 9.46 24.47 -12.63
N ALA A 105 9.01 25.22 -11.62
CA ALA A 105 9.45 26.59 -11.38
C ALA A 105 10.85 26.67 -10.75
N ALA A 106 11.24 25.68 -9.94
CA ALA A 106 12.56 25.62 -9.28
C ALA A 106 13.69 25.14 -10.20
N GLY A 107 13.37 24.43 -11.28
CA GLY A 107 14.35 24.00 -12.31
C GLY A 107 14.60 25.01 -13.42
N ARG A 108 14.16 26.26 -13.28
CA ARG A 108 14.43 27.38 -14.21
C ARG A 108 15.52 28.30 -13.68
#